data_AF-A0A1F3JX38-F1
#
_entry.id   AF-A0A1F3JX38-F1
#
_cell.length_a   1.000
_cell.length_b   1.000
_cell.length_c   1.000
_cell.angle_alpha   90.00
_cell.angle_beta   90.00
_cell.angle_gamma   90.00
#
_symmetry.space_group_name_H-M   'P 1'
#
loop_
_entity.id
_entity.type
_entity.pdbx_description
1 polymer ?
#
loop_
_entity_poly.entity_id
_entity_poly.type
_entity_poly.pdbx_seq_one_letter_code
_entity_poly.pdbx_strand_id
1 'polypeptide(L)'
;MVFIKSFLIVIILSRITACNFAPGSYPYAEEYELNYSEEQLKTAINKFKEEYPEYIVPKVTINNQGSWDLPDGQSEEPAHWYGVYFYYKNENKIVFTWTRPAGKDKTTFAFVSINDGLNLGNWKRINKDFSRSENKLQKEKFERLILNEIKKQIQ
;
A
#
# COMPACT_ATOMS: atom_id res chain seq x y z
N MET A 1 22.05 -46.07 -12.15
CA MET A 1 21.32 -45.03 -12.92
C MET A 1 20.06 -44.56 -12.19
N VAL A 2 20.13 -44.33 -10.87
CA VAL A 2 18.98 -43.87 -10.04
C VAL A 2 19.29 -42.52 -9.38
N PHE A 3 20.54 -42.31 -8.96
CA PHE A 3 21.02 -41.07 -8.35
C PHE A 3 20.89 -39.81 -9.23
N ILE A 4 21.10 -39.93 -10.55
CA ILE A 4 21.07 -38.77 -11.47
C ILE A 4 19.63 -38.25 -11.67
N LYS A 5 18.62 -39.13 -11.62
CA LYS A 5 17.20 -38.75 -11.76
C LYS A 5 16.68 -38.02 -10.52
N SER A 6 17.11 -38.42 -9.32
CA SER A 6 16.73 -37.75 -8.07
C SER A 6 17.35 -36.34 -7.93
N PHE A 7 18.54 -36.11 -8.47
CA PHE A 7 19.22 -34.81 -8.40
C PHE A 7 18.54 -33.74 -9.28
N LEU A 8 18.02 -34.13 -10.46
CA LEU A 8 17.27 -33.25 -11.35
C LEU A 8 15.94 -32.77 -10.75
N ILE A 9 15.26 -33.63 -9.98
CA ILE A 9 14.00 -33.28 -9.30
C ILE A 9 14.25 -32.24 -8.20
N VAL A 10 15.34 -32.36 -7.46
CA VAL A 10 15.73 -31.38 -6.43
C VAL A 10 16.08 -30.01 -7.03
N ILE A 11 16.73 -29.98 -8.21
CA ILE A 11 17.03 -28.73 -8.93
C ILE A 11 15.76 -28.08 -9.49
N ILE A 12 14.78 -28.87 -9.95
CA ILE A 12 13.50 -28.32 -10.42
C ILE A 12 12.68 -27.76 -9.24
N LEU A 13 12.66 -28.46 -8.10
CA LEU A 13 11.97 -27.98 -6.90
C LEU A 13 12.63 -26.72 -6.29
N SER A 14 13.96 -26.59 -6.36
CA SER A 14 14.66 -25.40 -5.84
C SER A 14 14.49 -24.14 -6.72
N ARG A 15 14.18 -24.29 -8.01
CA ARG A 15 13.85 -23.16 -8.90
C ARG A 15 12.49 -22.55 -8.60
N ILE A 16 11.54 -23.33 -8.09
CA ILE A 16 10.17 -22.87 -7.79
C ILE A 16 10.13 -22.08 -6.46
N THR A 17 11.04 -22.38 -5.53
CA THR A 17 11.14 -21.65 -4.26
C THR A 17 11.99 -20.37 -4.35
N ALA A 18 12.81 -20.23 -5.40
CA ALA A 18 13.74 -19.11 -5.59
C ALA A 18 13.06 -17.72 -5.71
N CYS A 19 11.81 -17.64 -6.20
CA CYS A 19 11.10 -16.36 -6.36
C CYS A 19 10.69 -15.70 -5.02
N ASN A 20 10.85 -16.37 -3.88
CA ASN A 20 10.46 -15.86 -2.56
C ASN A 20 11.64 -15.40 -1.67
N PHE A 21 12.86 -15.31 -2.20
CA PHE A 21 14.05 -15.09 -1.35
C PHE A 21 14.40 -13.64 -1.04
N ALA A 22 13.73 -12.65 -1.64
CA ALA A 22 13.82 -11.25 -1.24
C ALA A 22 12.57 -10.45 -1.65
N PRO A 23 11.37 -10.81 -1.14
CA PRO A 23 10.21 -9.95 -1.32
C PRO A 23 10.54 -8.60 -0.67
N GLY A 24 10.47 -7.51 -1.43
CA GLY A 24 10.69 -6.15 -0.89
C GLY A 24 9.72 -5.85 0.27
N SER A 25 9.86 -4.70 0.93
CA SER A 25 9.11 -4.36 2.16
C SER A 25 7.57 -4.50 2.05
N TYR A 26 7.01 -4.37 0.85
CA TYR A 26 5.57 -4.44 0.58
C TYR A 26 5.21 -5.44 -0.54
N PRO A 27 5.49 -6.74 -0.37
CA PRO A 27 5.47 -7.69 -1.48
C PRO A 27 4.07 -8.13 -1.91
N TYR A 28 3.04 -7.67 -1.21
CA TYR A 28 1.64 -7.96 -1.50
C TYR A 28 0.85 -6.69 -1.87
N ALA A 29 1.50 -5.52 -1.92
CA ALA A 29 0.80 -4.29 -2.26
C ALA A 29 0.17 -4.37 -3.67
N GLU A 30 -0.98 -3.74 -3.83
CA GLU A 30 -1.50 -3.48 -5.17
C GLU A 30 -0.83 -2.23 -5.72
N GLU A 31 -0.02 -2.36 -6.76
CA GLU A 31 0.74 -1.26 -7.34
C GLU A 31 0.04 -0.69 -8.58
N TYR A 32 -0.02 0.64 -8.66
CA TYR A 32 -0.52 1.39 -9.80
C TYR A 32 0.62 2.24 -10.36
N GLU A 33 1.01 1.98 -11.60
CA GLU A 33 1.95 2.83 -12.32
C GLU A 33 1.23 4.04 -12.90
N LEU A 34 1.70 5.23 -12.53
CA LEU A 34 1.11 6.51 -12.94
C LEU A 34 2.13 7.29 -13.78
N ASN A 35 1.67 7.86 -14.89
CA ASN A 35 2.50 8.69 -15.78
C ASN A 35 2.57 10.15 -15.30
N TYR A 36 2.90 10.34 -14.02
CA TYR A 36 3.10 11.63 -13.38
C TYR A 36 4.32 11.58 -12.47
N SER A 37 5.02 12.70 -12.29
CA SER A 37 6.08 12.81 -11.29
C SER A 37 5.53 12.64 -9.87
N GLU A 38 6.39 12.24 -8.93
CA GLU A 38 5.94 11.97 -7.56
C GLU A 38 5.43 13.26 -6.88
N GLU A 39 6.05 14.40 -7.20
CA GLU A 39 5.64 15.71 -6.69
C GLU A 39 4.25 16.14 -7.20
N GLN A 40 3.92 15.86 -8.46
CA GLN A 40 2.56 16.08 -8.98
C GLN A 40 1.54 15.22 -8.23
N LEU A 41 1.88 13.96 -7.97
CA LEU A 41 1.00 13.05 -7.23
C LEU A 41 0.82 13.49 -5.77
N LYS A 42 1.89 13.84 -5.06
CA LYS A 42 1.82 14.38 -3.69
C LYS A 42 0.96 15.64 -3.64
N THR A 43 1.15 16.55 -4.60
CA THR A 43 0.31 17.76 -4.73
C THR A 43 -1.16 17.41 -4.90
N ALA A 44 -1.49 16.45 -5.76
CA ALA A 44 -2.86 16.01 -6.00
C ALA A 44 -3.47 15.30 -4.78
N ILE A 45 -2.68 14.52 -4.03
CA ILE A 45 -3.10 13.90 -2.77
C ILE A 45 -3.46 14.97 -1.74
N ASN A 46 -2.64 16.02 -1.61
CA ASN A 46 -2.91 17.12 -0.69
C ASN A 46 -4.22 17.84 -1.07
N LYS A 47 -4.39 18.20 -2.35
CA LYS A 47 -5.65 18.79 -2.85
C LYS A 47 -6.85 17.90 -2.59
N PHE A 48 -6.73 16.59 -2.81
CA PHE A 48 -7.79 15.63 -2.51
C PHE A 48 -8.17 15.66 -1.03
N LYS A 49 -7.20 15.70 -0.11
CA LYS A 49 -7.47 15.77 1.34
C LYS A 49 -8.04 17.12 1.78
N GLU A 50 -7.68 18.21 1.10
CA GLU A 50 -8.27 19.53 1.31
C GLU A 50 -9.75 19.58 0.88
N GLU A 51 -10.07 18.97 -0.26
CA GLU A 51 -11.45 18.91 -0.78
C GLU A 51 -12.33 17.91 -0.01
N TYR A 52 -11.76 16.78 0.41
CA TYR A 52 -12.45 15.70 1.11
C TYR A 52 -11.84 15.43 2.50
N PRO A 53 -12.04 16.34 3.48
CA PRO A 53 -11.40 16.24 4.80
C PRO A 53 -11.83 15.00 5.60
N GLU A 54 -12.92 14.32 5.23
CA GLU A 54 -13.33 13.06 5.84
C GLU A 54 -12.34 11.90 5.60
N TYR A 55 -11.44 12.04 4.62
CA TYR A 55 -10.35 11.07 4.38
C TYR A 55 -9.09 11.37 5.18
N ILE A 56 -9.05 12.45 5.97
CA ILE A 56 -7.96 12.73 6.89
C ILE A 56 -8.11 11.82 8.12
N VAL A 57 -7.02 11.16 8.49
CA VAL A 57 -6.98 10.25 9.65
C VAL A 57 -7.11 11.06 10.95
N PRO A 58 -8.13 10.79 11.78
CA PRO A 58 -8.21 11.35 13.13
C PRO A 58 -7.03 10.86 13.99
N LYS A 59 -6.89 11.43 15.20
CA LYS A 59 -5.87 10.96 16.13
C LYS A 59 -6.03 9.47 16.42
N VAL A 60 -4.90 8.78 16.41
CA VAL A 60 -4.80 7.34 16.59
C VAL A 60 -4.28 7.00 17.98
N THR A 61 -4.53 5.78 18.41
CA THR A 61 -4.00 5.20 19.64
C THR A 61 -3.11 3.99 19.31
N ILE A 62 -2.27 3.60 20.26
CA ILE A 62 -1.36 2.46 20.18
C ILE A 62 -1.56 1.72 21.48
N ASN A 63 -1.92 0.44 21.40
CA ASN A 63 -2.31 -0.37 22.57
C ASN A 63 -3.41 0.29 23.42
N ASN A 64 -4.35 0.98 22.78
CA ASN A 64 -5.43 1.76 23.39
C ASN A 64 -4.97 2.89 24.33
N GLN A 65 -3.72 3.32 24.21
CA GLN A 65 -3.14 4.40 24.99
C GLN A 65 -2.77 5.57 24.10
N GLY A 66 -2.62 6.75 24.71
CA GLY A 66 -2.18 7.98 24.06
C GLY A 66 -3.10 8.49 22.96
N SER A 67 -2.61 9.48 22.22
CA SER A 67 -3.33 10.13 21.13
C SER A 67 -2.31 10.84 20.24
N TRP A 68 -2.08 10.30 19.05
CA TRP A 68 -1.05 10.79 18.14
C TRP A 68 -1.63 11.11 16.78
N ASP A 69 -0.99 12.05 16.09
CA ASP A 69 -1.25 12.28 14.68
C ASP A 69 -0.54 11.19 13.86
N LEU A 70 -1.13 10.81 12.74
CA LEU A 70 -0.55 9.86 11.79
C LEU A 70 -0.22 10.60 10.49
N PRO A 71 0.92 11.32 10.43
CA PRO A 71 1.26 12.16 9.29
C PRO A 71 1.70 11.33 8.09
N ASP A 72 1.43 11.86 6.90
CA ASP A 72 2.09 11.41 5.67
C ASP A 72 3.57 11.82 5.72
N GLY A 73 4.46 11.03 5.13
CA GLY A 73 5.88 11.34 5.19
C GLY A 73 6.79 10.29 4.58
N GLN A 74 8.06 10.66 4.45
CA GLN A 74 9.09 9.75 3.97
C GLN A 74 9.34 8.63 4.99
N SER A 75 9.53 7.41 4.51
CA SER A 75 10.03 6.32 5.35
C SER A 75 11.40 6.69 5.93
N GLU A 76 11.70 6.18 7.12
CA GLU A 76 13.05 6.24 7.67
C GLU A 76 14.05 5.54 6.73
N GLU A 77 15.34 5.87 6.89
CA GLU A 77 16.41 5.46 5.97
C GLU A 77 16.47 3.92 5.77
N PRO A 78 16.56 3.44 4.52
CA PRO A 78 16.63 4.24 3.31
C PRO A 78 15.26 4.81 2.90
N ALA A 79 15.25 6.11 2.61
CA ALA A 79 14.07 6.89 2.20
C ALA A 79 13.52 6.46 0.82
N HIS A 80 13.00 5.24 0.70
CA HIS A 80 12.53 4.67 -0.56
C HIS A 80 11.05 4.89 -0.82
N TRP A 81 10.26 5.18 0.20
CA TRP A 81 8.81 5.29 0.10
C TRP A 81 8.32 6.55 0.78
N TYR A 82 7.36 7.23 0.18
CA TYR A 82 6.58 8.28 0.83
C TYR A 82 5.23 7.69 1.25
N GLY A 83 5.06 7.45 2.55
CA GLY A 83 3.86 6.87 3.12
C GLY A 83 2.71 7.87 3.17
N VAL A 84 1.52 7.42 2.76
CA VAL A 84 0.30 8.23 2.77
C VAL A 84 -0.83 7.44 3.40
N TYR A 85 -1.55 8.08 4.32
CA TYR A 85 -2.68 7.48 5.03
C TYR A 85 -4.01 8.15 4.66
N PHE A 86 -5.06 7.35 4.46
CA PHE A 86 -6.42 7.83 4.26
C PHE A 86 -7.37 7.20 5.27
N TYR A 87 -8.53 7.82 5.47
CA TYR A 87 -9.54 7.34 6.43
C TYR A 87 -10.87 7.02 5.75
N TYR A 88 -11.37 5.81 5.95
CA TYR A 88 -12.73 5.44 5.61
C TYR A 88 -13.64 5.70 6.80
N LYS A 89 -14.10 6.96 6.95
CA LYS A 89 -14.89 7.42 8.10
C LYS A 89 -16.07 6.52 8.47
N ASN A 90 -16.86 6.09 7.48
CA ASN A 90 -18.05 5.27 7.73
C ASN A 90 -17.74 3.85 8.19
N GLU A 91 -16.51 3.37 7.96
CA GLU A 91 -16.08 2.03 8.37
C GLU A 91 -15.10 2.06 9.54
N ASN A 92 -14.69 3.26 9.98
CA ASN A 92 -13.65 3.44 10.97
C ASN A 92 -12.36 2.66 10.62
N LYS A 93 -11.84 2.86 9.41
CA LYS A 93 -10.65 2.14 8.91
C LYS A 93 -9.61 3.10 8.36
N ILE A 94 -8.34 2.80 8.61
CA ILE A 94 -7.21 3.53 8.05
C ILE A 94 -6.67 2.76 6.86
N VAL A 95 -6.47 3.44 5.74
CA VAL A 95 -5.86 2.91 4.52
C VAL A 95 -4.42 3.36 4.48
N PHE A 96 -3.48 2.44 4.37
CA PHE A 96 -2.07 2.76 4.18
C PHE A 96 -1.64 2.52 2.74
N THR A 97 -0.93 3.50 2.20
CA THR A 97 -0.39 3.52 0.85
C THR A 97 1.03 4.07 0.87
N TRP A 98 1.77 3.87 -0.23
CA TRP A 98 3.02 4.59 -0.45
C TRP A 98 3.14 5.06 -1.90
N THR A 99 3.91 6.13 -2.10
CA THR A 99 4.41 6.54 -3.42
C THR A 99 5.91 6.31 -3.51
N ARG A 100 6.39 6.05 -4.73
CA ARG A 100 7.81 5.97 -5.04
C ARG A 100 8.07 6.40 -6.48
N PRO A 101 9.13 7.21 -6.75
CA PRO A 101 9.52 7.51 -8.12
C PRO A 101 9.91 6.24 -8.88
N ALA A 102 9.34 6.06 -10.08
CA ALA A 102 9.68 5.00 -11.03
C ALA A 102 10.40 5.55 -12.29
N GLY A 103 10.61 6.86 -12.34
CA GLY A 103 11.25 7.60 -13.41
C GLY A 103 11.00 9.11 -13.23
N LYS A 104 11.46 9.93 -14.19
CA LYS A 104 11.28 11.40 -14.13
C LYS A 104 9.80 11.81 -14.04
N ASP A 105 8.98 11.23 -14.90
CA ASP A 105 7.55 11.53 -15.04
C ASP A 105 6.70 10.28 -14.77
N LYS A 106 7.20 9.40 -13.90
CA LYS A 106 6.53 8.14 -13.54
C LYS A 106 6.64 7.88 -12.04
N THR A 107 5.53 7.47 -11.45
CA THR A 107 5.42 7.18 -10.03
C THR A 107 4.63 5.90 -9.84
N THR A 108 5.13 5.02 -8.97
CA THR A 108 4.33 3.92 -8.45
C THR A 108 3.56 4.41 -7.24
N PHE A 109 2.24 4.27 -7.27
CA PHE A 109 1.37 4.47 -6.12
C PHE A 109 0.84 3.11 -5.68
N ALA A 110 1.06 2.72 -4.43
CA ALA A 110 0.76 1.37 -3.98
C ALA A 110 -0.23 1.36 -2.82
N PHE A 111 -1.23 0.48 -2.91
CA PHE A 111 -2.19 0.21 -1.85
C PHE A 111 -1.74 -1.02 -1.04
N VAL A 112 -1.38 -0.79 0.22
CA VAL A 112 -0.63 -1.76 1.03
C VAL A 112 -1.52 -2.54 1.98
N SER A 113 -2.24 -1.83 2.85
CA SER A 113 -2.95 -2.44 3.97
C SER A 113 -4.07 -1.56 4.49
N ILE A 114 -4.95 -2.17 5.29
CA ILE A 114 -6.03 -1.50 5.99
C ILE A 114 -5.92 -1.82 7.48
N ASN A 115 -5.93 -0.81 8.35
CA ASN A 115 -6.07 -0.98 9.80
C ASN A 115 -7.54 -0.92 10.18
N ASP A 116 -7.99 -1.86 11.00
CA ASP A 116 -9.33 -1.83 11.59
C ASP A 116 -9.36 -0.95 12.85
N GLY A 117 -10.09 0.15 12.80
CA GLY A 117 -10.16 1.17 13.86
C GLY A 117 -9.04 2.21 13.83
N LEU A 118 -9.10 3.11 14.83
CA LEU A 118 -8.08 4.12 15.12
C LEU A 118 -7.01 3.63 16.10
N ASN A 119 -7.15 2.44 16.67
CA ASN A 119 -6.07 1.80 17.42
C ASN A 119 -5.17 1.05 16.45
N LEU A 120 -3.91 1.48 16.33
CA LEU A 120 -2.94 0.90 15.42
C LEU A 120 -2.53 -0.51 15.86
N GLY A 121 -2.34 -1.39 14.87
CA GLY A 121 -1.87 -2.77 15.07
C GLY A 121 -2.75 -3.83 14.42
N ASN A 122 -3.96 -3.47 14.00
CA ASN A 122 -4.93 -4.36 13.37
C ASN A 122 -4.84 -4.31 11.84
N TRP A 123 -3.63 -4.40 11.30
CA TRP A 123 -3.38 -4.26 9.86
C TRP A 123 -3.66 -5.55 9.11
N LYS A 124 -4.51 -5.46 8.07
CA LYS A 124 -4.69 -6.50 7.05
C LYS A 124 -4.04 -6.04 5.75
N ARG A 125 -3.10 -6.83 5.23
CA ARG A 125 -2.41 -6.56 3.96
C ARG A 125 -3.27 -6.97 2.77
N ILE A 126 -3.29 -6.09 1.78
CA ILE A 126 -3.86 -6.36 0.46
C ILE A 126 -3.12 -7.54 -0.17
N ASN A 127 -3.84 -8.32 -0.97
CA ASN A 127 -3.41 -9.55 -1.63
C ASN A 127 -2.84 -10.66 -0.71
N LYS A 128 -3.02 -10.55 0.62
CA LYS A 128 -2.52 -11.56 1.58
C LYS A 128 -3.52 -11.95 2.66
N ASP A 129 -4.02 -10.97 3.43
CA ASP A 129 -4.77 -11.23 4.67
C ASP A 129 -6.31 -11.18 4.44
N PHE A 130 -6.76 -10.86 3.23
CA PHE A 130 -8.17 -10.87 2.82
C PHE A 130 -8.49 -12.12 1.99
N SER A 131 -9.74 -12.59 2.05
CA SER A 131 -10.22 -13.55 1.06
C SER A 131 -10.23 -12.93 -0.33
N ARG A 132 -10.23 -13.75 -1.39
CA ARG A 132 -10.17 -13.25 -2.77
C ARG A 132 -11.30 -12.26 -3.10
N SER A 133 -12.52 -12.52 -2.63
CA SER A 133 -13.67 -11.63 -2.84
C SER A 133 -13.55 -10.33 -2.05
N GLU A 134 -13.18 -10.40 -0.77
CA GLU A 134 -12.98 -9.19 0.04
C GLU A 134 -11.84 -8.34 -0.52
N ASN A 135 -10.73 -8.96 -0.92
CA ASN A 135 -9.59 -8.27 -1.49
C ASN A 135 -9.99 -7.50 -2.76
N LYS A 136 -10.74 -8.16 -3.65
CA LYS A 136 -11.28 -7.52 -4.85
C LYS A 136 -12.12 -6.29 -4.49
N LEU A 137 -13.04 -6.41 -3.53
CA LEU A 137 -13.88 -5.30 -3.08
C LEU A 137 -13.06 -4.15 -2.47
N GLN A 138 -12.02 -4.44 -1.70
CA GLN A 138 -11.14 -3.40 -1.15
C GLN A 138 -10.40 -2.65 -2.25
N LYS A 139 -9.92 -3.34 -3.28
CA LYS A 139 -9.24 -2.72 -4.44
C LYS A 139 -10.20 -1.85 -5.24
N GLU A 140 -11.37 -2.37 -5.61
CA GLU A 140 -12.40 -1.60 -6.33
C GLU A 140 -12.84 -0.35 -5.55
N LYS A 141 -12.98 -0.48 -4.22
CA LYS A 141 -13.30 0.65 -3.35
C LYS A 141 -12.18 1.69 -3.34
N PHE A 142 -10.93 1.26 -3.16
CA PHE A 142 -9.77 2.14 -3.18
C PHE A 142 -9.64 2.89 -4.51
N GLU A 143 -9.77 2.16 -5.62
CA GLU A 143 -9.72 2.74 -6.96
C GLU A 143 -10.78 3.82 -7.14
N ARG A 144 -12.03 3.51 -6.77
CA ARG A 144 -13.17 4.41 -6.95
C ARG A 144 -13.12 5.63 -6.06
N LEU A 145 -12.80 5.46 -4.77
CA LEU A 145 -12.94 6.53 -3.77
C LEU A 145 -11.69 7.37 -3.59
N ILE A 146 -10.51 6.84 -3.90
CA ILE A 146 -9.22 7.49 -3.63
C ILE A 146 -8.46 7.68 -4.94
N LEU A 147 -8.07 6.59 -5.62
CA LEU A 147 -7.16 6.67 -6.78
C LEU A 147 -7.72 7.53 -7.91
N ASN A 148 -8.97 7.27 -8.32
CA ASN A 148 -9.58 7.97 -9.44
C ASN A 148 -9.90 9.43 -9.10
N GLU A 149 -10.25 9.73 -7.84
CA GLU A 149 -10.47 11.11 -7.40
C GLU A 149 -9.16 11.89 -7.37
N ILE A 150 -8.07 11.31 -6.85
CA ILE A 150 -6.72 11.94 -6.91
C ILE A 150 -6.30 12.20 -8.35
N LYS A 151 -6.53 11.26 -9.28
CA LYS A 151 -6.18 11.44 -10.70
C LYS A 151 -6.90 12.65 -11.33
N LYS A 152 -8.12 12.98 -10.89
CA LYS A 152 -8.84 14.18 -11.36
C LYS A 152 -8.23 15.48 -10.85
N GLN A 153 -7.49 15.44 -9.74
CA GLN A 153 -6.79 16.60 -9.17
C GLN A 153 -5.45 16.89 -9.86
N ILE A 154 -4.97 15.97 -10.72
CA ILE A 154 -3.74 16.13 -11.49
C ILE A 154 -4.04 16.92 -12.76
N GLN A 155 -3.39 18.08 -12.90
CA GLN A 155 -3.46 18.97 -14.06
C GLN A 155 -2.24 18.74 -14.97
#